data_AF-A0AAX3CS65-F1
#
_entry.id   AF-A0AAX3CS65-F1
#
_cell.length_a   1.000
_cell.length_b   1.000
_cell.length_c   1.000
_cell.angle_alpha   90.00
_cell.angle_beta   90.00
_cell.angle_gamma   90.00
#
_symmetry.space_group_name_H-M   'P 1'
#
loop_
_entity.id
_entity.type
_entity.pdbx_description
1 polymer ?
#
loop_
_entity_poly.entity_id
_entity_poly.type
_entity_poly.pdbx_seq_one_letter_code
_entity_poly.pdbx_strand_id
1 'polypeptide(L)'
;MKQYTNEVTPSVLASFNHPFSAEQLANADEEQRQIFKSHIEEMKDRSLMAIWRFATTGALTRNGGKIEKASANDTFILEDGSEVTRAMVGDDVVYPDGTRAKIINGSGSVNTNGNGVSYALVGSQLDNGDVIVSTPQDYALLCQLDNSPAMPADFLAPSAL
;
A
#
# COMPACT_ATOMS: atom_id res chain seq x y z
N MET A 1 -3.98 15.89 -7.12
CA MET A 1 -4.22 14.47 -6.74
C MET A 1 -4.30 14.40 -5.23
N LYS A 2 -5.37 13.82 -4.70
CA LYS A 2 -5.54 13.63 -3.25
C LYS A 2 -4.43 12.72 -2.72
N GLN A 3 -4.02 12.92 -1.46
CA GLN A 3 -2.94 12.15 -0.83
C GLN A 3 -3.48 11.42 0.39
N TYR A 4 -3.01 10.20 0.58
CA TYR A 4 -3.46 9.29 1.63
C TYR A 4 -2.28 8.80 2.45
N THR A 5 -2.47 8.74 3.76
CA THR A 5 -1.50 8.23 4.73
C THR A 5 -1.91 6.83 5.22
N ASN A 6 -1.14 6.26 6.14
CA ASN A 6 -1.48 5.01 6.83
C ASN A 6 -2.45 5.20 8.01
N GLU A 7 -3.10 6.36 8.12
CA GLU A 7 -4.08 6.60 9.18
C GLU A 7 -5.30 5.68 8.99
N VAL A 8 -5.66 4.96 10.05
CA VAL A 8 -6.88 4.12 10.11
C VAL A 8 -8.08 5.03 10.36
N THR A 9 -8.53 5.68 9.30
CA THR A 9 -9.68 6.59 9.36
C THR A 9 -11.01 5.82 9.50
N PRO A 10 -12.11 6.48 9.91
CA PRO A 10 -13.43 5.85 9.93
C PRO A 10 -13.85 5.25 8.59
N SER A 11 -13.44 5.85 7.47
CA SER A 11 -13.69 5.32 6.13
C SER A 11 -12.96 4.01 5.88
N VAL A 12 -11.70 3.89 6.33
CA VAL A 12 -10.92 2.65 6.22
C VAL A 12 -11.56 1.55 7.06
N LEU A 13 -11.97 1.87 8.29
CA LEU A 13 -12.68 0.92 9.16
C LEU A 13 -14.02 0.47 8.56
N ALA A 14 -14.77 1.39 7.95
CA ALA A 14 -16.01 1.06 7.28
C ALA A 14 -15.79 0.11 6.09
N SER A 15 -14.78 0.36 5.26
CA SER A 15 -14.40 -0.54 4.16
C SER A 15 -13.93 -1.90 4.66
N PHE A 16 -13.23 -1.95 5.80
CA PHE A 16 -12.80 -3.20 6.42
C PHE A 16 -13.99 -4.03 6.95
N ASN A 17 -14.93 -3.38 7.64
CA ASN A 17 -16.12 -4.05 8.19
C ASN A 17 -17.16 -4.43 7.11
N HIS A 18 -17.12 -3.73 5.97
CA HIS A 18 -18.00 -3.95 4.83
C HIS A 18 -17.16 -4.11 3.55
N PRO A 19 -16.45 -5.25 3.41
CA PRO A 19 -15.47 -5.47 2.34
C PRO A 19 -16.10 -5.58 0.94
N PHE A 20 -17.42 -5.77 0.86
CA PHE A 20 -18.17 -5.87 -0.39
C PHE A 20 -19.26 -4.81 -0.45
N SER A 21 -19.42 -4.17 -1.61
CA SER A 21 -20.50 -3.22 -1.85
C SER A 21 -21.86 -3.93 -1.96
N ALA A 22 -22.95 -3.18 -1.72
CA ALA A 22 -24.30 -3.71 -1.90
C ALA A 22 -24.54 -4.23 -3.34
N GLU A 23 -23.93 -3.59 -4.33
CA GLU A 23 -24.00 -4.01 -5.73
C GLU A 23 -23.27 -5.33 -5.98
N GLN A 24 -22.07 -5.51 -5.41
CA GLN A 24 -21.32 -6.77 -5.50
C GLN A 24 -22.12 -7.93 -4.87
N LEU A 25 -22.72 -7.69 -3.70
CA LEU A 25 -23.55 -8.70 -3.03
C LEU A 25 -24.82 -9.05 -3.83
N ALA A 26 -25.47 -8.05 -4.43
CA ALA A 26 -26.69 -8.24 -5.22
C ALA A 26 -26.43 -9.03 -6.51
N ASN A 27 -25.31 -8.74 -7.18
CA ASN A 27 -24.95 -9.32 -8.47
C ASN A 27 -24.15 -10.63 -8.35
N ALA A 28 -23.80 -11.06 -7.13
CA ALA A 28 -23.03 -12.28 -6.90
C ALA A 28 -23.79 -13.54 -7.35
N ASP A 29 -23.11 -14.39 -8.12
CA ASP A 29 -23.55 -15.76 -8.36
C ASP A 29 -23.37 -16.65 -7.10
N GLU A 30 -23.76 -17.92 -7.19
CA GLU A 30 -23.72 -18.82 -6.03
C GLU A 30 -22.29 -19.04 -5.51
N GLU A 31 -21.31 -19.19 -6.39
CA GLU A 31 -19.91 -19.40 -5.99
C GLU A 31 -19.35 -18.14 -5.30
N GLN A 32 -19.59 -16.97 -5.90
CA GLN A 32 -19.20 -15.67 -5.34
C GLN A 32 -19.87 -15.41 -3.98
N ARG A 33 -21.15 -15.77 -3.81
CA ARG A 33 -21.83 -15.65 -2.51
C ARG A 33 -21.17 -16.49 -1.44
N GLN A 34 -20.76 -17.72 -1.76
CA GLN A 34 -20.04 -18.56 -0.79
C GLN A 34 -18.68 -17.96 -0.42
N ILE A 35 -17.95 -17.41 -1.40
CA ILE A 35 -16.67 -16.71 -1.15
C ILE A 35 -16.89 -15.50 -0.24
N PHE A 36 -17.86 -14.65 -0.55
CA PHE A 36 -18.16 -13.44 0.23
C PHE A 36 -18.58 -13.79 1.65
N LYS A 37 -19.46 -14.79 1.81
CA LYS A 37 -19.89 -15.25 3.12
C LYS A 37 -18.73 -15.82 3.94
N SER A 38 -17.88 -16.65 3.33
CA SER A 38 -16.71 -17.21 4.00
C SER A 38 -15.76 -16.10 4.47
N HIS A 39 -15.52 -15.10 3.63
CA HIS A 39 -14.66 -13.97 3.97
C HIS A 39 -15.25 -13.13 5.11
N ILE A 40 -16.56 -12.80 5.07
CA ILE A 40 -17.23 -12.07 6.14
C ILE A 40 -17.12 -12.84 7.46
N GLU A 41 -17.36 -14.16 7.45
CA GLU A 41 -17.27 -14.99 8.66
C GLU A 41 -15.85 -15.09 9.21
N GLU A 42 -14.82 -15.15 8.36
CA GLU A 42 -13.41 -15.15 8.78
C GLU A 42 -13.01 -13.81 9.43
N MET A 43 -13.59 -12.71 8.95
CA MET A 43 -13.22 -11.36 9.35
C MET A 43 -14.07 -10.79 10.50
N LYS A 44 -15.23 -11.38 10.80
CA LYS A 44 -16.25 -10.80 11.70
C LYS A 44 -15.76 -10.41 13.10
N ASP A 45 -14.82 -11.18 13.66
CA ASP A 45 -14.31 -10.99 15.02
C ASP A 45 -12.88 -10.40 15.02
N ARG A 46 -12.36 -10.02 13.84
CA ARG A 46 -11.00 -9.49 13.70
C ARG A 46 -11.01 -7.98 13.77
N SER A 47 -9.99 -7.43 14.40
CA SER A 47 -9.76 -5.99 14.52
C SER A 47 -8.62 -5.54 13.63
N LEU A 48 -8.84 -4.47 12.87
CA LEU A 48 -7.79 -3.82 12.08
C LEU A 48 -6.86 -3.00 12.98
N MET A 49 -5.59 -3.40 13.08
CA MET A 49 -4.60 -2.78 13.96
C MET A 49 -3.74 -1.74 13.26
N ALA A 50 -3.33 -2.02 12.02
CA ALA A 50 -2.54 -1.10 11.22
C ALA A 50 -2.76 -1.36 9.73
N ILE A 51 -2.47 -0.34 8.91
CA ILE A 51 -2.45 -0.42 7.46
C ILE A 51 -1.14 0.13 6.90
N TRP A 52 -0.75 -0.36 5.73
CA TRP A 52 0.34 0.21 4.94
C TRP A 52 -0.07 0.28 3.48
N ARG A 53 -0.07 1.49 2.92
CA ARG A 53 -0.44 1.73 1.53
C ARG A 53 0.76 1.53 0.61
N PHE A 54 0.51 1.04 -0.60
CA PHE A 54 1.55 1.00 -1.63
C PHE A 54 1.91 2.42 -2.06
N ALA A 55 3.21 2.71 -2.09
CA ALA A 55 3.70 3.92 -2.72
C ALA A 55 3.58 3.78 -4.25
N THR A 56 3.18 4.86 -4.91
CA THR A 56 3.02 4.91 -6.37
C THR A 56 3.64 6.19 -6.92
N THR A 57 3.68 6.31 -8.25
CA THR A 57 3.95 7.61 -8.89
C THR A 57 3.01 8.68 -8.34
N GLY A 58 3.59 9.79 -7.89
CA GLY A 58 2.88 10.87 -7.19
C GLY A 58 2.90 10.78 -5.67
N ALA A 59 3.45 9.71 -5.08
CA ALA A 59 3.71 9.63 -3.65
C ALA A 59 4.73 10.70 -3.22
N LEU A 60 4.59 11.17 -1.97
CA LEU A 60 5.36 12.27 -1.42
C LEU A 60 6.14 11.81 -0.19
N THR A 61 7.31 12.42 0.01
CA THR A 61 8.14 12.23 1.19
C THR A 61 8.00 13.39 2.18
N ARG A 62 8.51 13.19 3.40
CA ARG A 62 8.47 14.20 4.46
C ARG A 62 9.20 15.48 4.05
N ASN A 63 10.32 15.37 3.34
CA ASN A 63 11.14 16.52 2.94
C ASN A 63 10.82 17.03 1.54
N GLY A 64 9.62 16.74 1.02
CA GLY A 64 9.12 17.30 -0.24
C GLY A 64 9.57 16.59 -1.51
N GLY A 65 10.20 15.42 -1.39
CA GLY A 65 10.50 14.54 -2.50
C GLY A 65 9.24 13.90 -3.08
N LYS A 66 9.30 13.52 -4.35
CA LYS A 66 8.19 12.90 -5.08
C LYS A 66 8.67 11.73 -5.94
N ILE A 67 7.89 10.65 -5.97
CA ILE A 67 8.09 9.57 -6.96
C ILE A 67 7.53 10.04 -8.30
N GLU A 68 8.39 10.32 -9.27
CA GLU A 68 7.95 10.73 -10.62
C GLU A 68 7.79 9.56 -11.58
N LYS A 69 8.60 8.51 -11.40
CA LYS A 69 8.59 7.28 -12.19
C LYS A 69 8.76 6.11 -11.24
N ALA A 70 8.15 4.99 -11.58
CA ALA A 70 8.23 3.76 -10.82
C ALA A 70 8.46 2.58 -11.78
N SER A 71 9.09 1.51 -11.28
CA SER A 71 9.58 0.41 -12.13
C SER A 71 8.70 -0.85 -12.11
N ALA A 72 7.61 -0.87 -11.34
CA ALA A 72 6.72 -2.04 -11.35
C ALA A 72 6.00 -2.16 -12.70
N ASN A 73 5.67 -3.40 -13.07
CA ASN A 73 4.95 -3.72 -14.32
C ASN A 73 3.43 -3.62 -14.18
N ASP A 74 2.95 -3.12 -13.05
CA ASP A 74 1.53 -3.02 -12.73
C ASP A 74 1.17 -1.61 -12.23
N THR A 75 -0.11 -1.28 -12.40
CA THR A 75 -0.65 0.04 -12.14
C THR A 75 -1.96 -0.05 -11.37
N PHE A 76 -2.33 1.07 -10.77
CA PHE A 76 -3.63 1.28 -10.14
C PHE A 76 -4.38 2.36 -10.91
N ILE A 77 -5.69 2.17 -11.06
CA ILE A 77 -6.59 3.18 -11.60
C ILE A 77 -7.25 3.88 -10.41
N LEU A 78 -7.02 5.19 -10.30
CA LEU A 78 -7.59 6.03 -9.25
C LEU A 78 -9.06 6.36 -9.56
N GLU A 79 -9.77 6.90 -8.56
CA GLU A 79 -11.17 7.30 -8.68
C GLU A 79 -11.42 8.32 -9.80
N ASP A 80 -10.46 9.22 -10.04
CA ASP A 80 -10.51 10.20 -11.14
C ASP A 80 -10.15 9.62 -12.52
N GLY A 81 -9.95 8.30 -12.60
CA GLY A 81 -9.57 7.57 -13.81
C GLY A 81 -8.09 7.67 -14.16
N SER A 82 -7.27 8.39 -13.38
CA SER A 82 -5.83 8.45 -13.62
C SER A 82 -5.13 7.15 -13.26
N GLU A 83 -4.10 6.81 -14.03
CA GLU A 83 -3.29 5.62 -13.82
C GLU A 83 -2.00 5.99 -13.07
N VAL A 84 -1.68 5.25 -12.01
CA VAL A 84 -0.43 5.40 -11.25
C VAL A 84 0.31 4.09 -11.15
N THR A 85 1.62 4.13 -11.37
CA THR A 85 2.47 2.93 -11.32
C THR A 85 2.94 2.66 -9.90
N ARG A 86 2.92 1.39 -9.48
CA ARG A 86 3.40 0.96 -8.16
C ARG A 86 4.92 1.11 -8.06
N ALA A 87 5.42 1.61 -6.94
CA ALA A 87 6.85 1.79 -6.70
C ALA A 87 7.49 0.57 -6.03
N MET A 88 8.79 0.38 -6.27
CA MET A 88 9.60 -0.70 -5.69
C MET A 88 10.83 -0.16 -4.98
N VAL A 89 11.42 -0.98 -4.11
CA VAL A 89 12.77 -0.73 -3.58
C VAL A 89 13.74 -0.57 -4.75
N GLY A 90 14.58 0.48 -4.69
CA GLY A 90 15.52 0.86 -5.74
C GLY A 90 15.04 1.99 -6.66
N ASP A 91 13.72 2.28 -6.70
CA ASP A 91 13.18 3.43 -7.42
C ASP A 91 13.69 4.75 -6.82
N ASP A 92 13.78 5.78 -7.68
CA ASP A 92 14.23 7.11 -7.28
C ASP A 92 13.06 8.01 -6.84
N VAL A 93 13.32 8.79 -5.79
CA VAL A 93 12.53 9.96 -5.40
C VAL A 93 13.27 11.20 -5.88
N VAL A 94 12.56 12.14 -6.49
CA VAL A 94 13.11 13.42 -7.00
C VAL A 94 12.68 14.56 -6.10
N TYR A 95 13.62 15.43 -5.75
CA TYR A 95 13.37 16.63 -4.93
C TYR A 95 13.26 17.90 -5.79
N PRO A 96 12.68 19.00 -5.26
CA PRO A 96 12.53 20.25 -6.01
C PRO A 96 13.85 20.87 -6.50
N ASP A 97 14.97 20.60 -5.81
CA ASP A 97 16.31 21.04 -6.20
C ASP A 97 16.95 20.15 -7.29
N GLY A 98 16.25 19.12 -7.74
CA GLY A 98 16.71 18.16 -8.75
C GLY A 98 17.54 17.01 -8.20
N THR A 99 17.84 16.99 -6.89
CA THR A 99 18.52 15.86 -6.26
C THR A 99 17.62 14.62 -6.23
N ARG A 100 18.25 13.46 -6.05
CA ARG A 100 17.58 12.16 -6.03
C ARG A 100 18.02 11.34 -4.84
N ALA A 101 17.11 10.53 -4.32
CA ALA A 101 17.37 9.56 -3.27
C ALA A 101 16.69 8.23 -3.64
N LYS A 102 17.29 7.12 -3.24
CA LYS A 102 16.75 5.78 -3.54
C LYS A 102 15.87 5.27 -2.42
N ILE A 103 14.79 4.59 -2.78
CA ILE A 103 13.98 3.83 -1.82
C ILE A 103 14.78 2.59 -1.39
N ILE A 104 15.02 2.42 -0.08
CA ILE A 104 15.91 1.36 0.44
C ILE A 104 15.18 0.25 1.18
N ASN A 105 13.88 0.40 1.46
CA ASN A 105 13.07 -0.65 2.07
C ASN A 105 11.58 -0.55 1.66
N GLY A 106 10.79 -1.54 2.06
CA GLY A 106 9.40 -1.66 1.65
C GLY A 106 8.65 -2.75 2.39
N SER A 107 7.75 -3.43 1.70
CA SER A 107 7.01 -4.60 2.16
C SER A 107 7.86 -5.79 2.63
N GLY A 108 9.17 -5.80 2.39
CA GLY A 108 10.00 -6.98 2.62
C GLY A 108 9.42 -8.22 1.92
N SER A 109 9.50 -9.36 2.60
CA SER A 109 8.98 -10.65 2.15
C SER A 109 7.44 -10.75 2.10
N VAL A 110 6.71 -9.76 2.64
CA VAL A 110 5.23 -9.77 2.64
C VAL A 110 4.67 -9.64 1.23
N ASN A 111 5.31 -8.85 0.37
CA ASN A 111 4.83 -8.66 -1.00
C ASN A 111 5.97 -8.24 -1.91
N THR A 112 6.30 -9.07 -2.89
CA THR A 112 7.41 -8.84 -3.82
C THR A 112 6.94 -9.00 -5.27
N ASN A 113 7.71 -8.45 -6.21
CA ASN A 113 7.54 -8.77 -7.61
C ASN A 113 8.06 -10.21 -7.92
N GLY A 114 7.92 -10.64 -9.18
CA GLY A 114 8.37 -11.98 -9.61
C GLY A 114 9.87 -12.25 -9.46
N ASN A 115 10.69 -11.22 -9.22
CA ASN A 115 12.13 -11.33 -8.98
C ASN A 115 12.51 -11.19 -7.50
N GLY A 116 11.53 -11.17 -6.59
CA GLY A 116 11.77 -11.03 -5.15
C GLY A 116 12.05 -9.62 -4.66
N VAL A 117 11.89 -8.59 -5.50
CA VAL A 117 12.08 -7.19 -5.09
C VAL A 117 10.82 -6.71 -4.36
N SER A 118 11.02 -6.14 -3.18
CA SER A 118 9.95 -5.58 -2.34
C SER A 118 9.31 -4.34 -2.99
N TYR A 119 7.99 -4.24 -2.86
CA TYR A 119 7.25 -3.02 -3.19
C TYR A 119 7.46 -1.95 -2.13
N ALA A 120 7.56 -0.69 -2.57
CA ALA A 120 7.64 0.46 -1.68
C ALA A 120 6.27 0.75 -1.04
N LEU A 121 6.29 1.21 0.21
CA LEU A 121 5.10 1.53 0.99
C LEU A 121 5.17 2.97 1.50
N VAL A 122 4.02 3.53 1.88
CA VAL A 122 4.01 4.66 2.80
C VAL A 122 4.64 4.20 4.12
N GLY A 123 5.71 4.87 4.55
CA GLY A 123 6.60 4.46 5.62
C GLY A 123 7.98 3.97 5.15
N SER A 124 8.16 3.69 3.85
CA SER A 124 9.47 3.34 3.29
C SER A 124 10.48 4.48 3.46
N GLN A 125 11.70 4.12 3.82
CA GLN A 125 12.85 5.00 4.00
C GLN A 125 13.66 5.13 2.71
N LEU A 126 14.35 6.26 2.60
CA LEU A 126 15.29 6.55 1.53
C LEU A 126 16.75 6.54 2.03
N ASP A 127 17.70 6.38 1.11
CA ASP A 127 19.14 6.39 1.40
C ASP A 127 19.66 7.72 1.99
N ASN A 128 18.95 8.82 1.77
CA ASN A 128 19.24 10.13 2.36
C ASN A 128 18.56 10.37 3.73
N GLY A 129 17.88 9.36 4.29
CA GLY A 129 17.20 9.42 5.58
C GLY A 129 15.78 9.99 5.56
N ASP A 130 15.25 10.38 4.39
CA ASP A 130 13.85 10.77 4.25
C ASP A 130 12.90 9.55 4.23
N VAL A 131 11.60 9.79 4.30
CA VAL A 131 10.56 8.76 4.40
C VAL A 131 9.37 9.13 3.53
N ILE A 132 8.81 8.17 2.80
CA ILE A 132 7.55 8.31 2.08
C ILE A 132 6.42 8.44 3.10
N VAL A 133 5.64 9.51 3.04
CA VAL A 133 4.59 9.83 4.02
C VAL A 133 3.18 9.77 3.45
N SER A 134 3.03 9.83 2.13
CA SER A 134 1.72 9.71 1.49
C SER A 134 1.81 9.14 0.08
N THR A 135 0.69 8.61 -0.38
CA THR A 135 0.49 8.09 -1.74
C THR A 135 -0.85 8.57 -2.28
N PRO A 136 -1.01 8.73 -3.60
CA PRO A 136 -2.31 9.07 -4.18
C PRO A 136 -3.31 7.90 -4.27
N GLN A 137 -2.84 6.67 -4.02
CA GLN A 137 -3.63 5.44 -4.09
C GLN A 137 -4.32 5.13 -2.76
N ASP A 138 -5.64 4.85 -2.76
CA ASP A 138 -6.43 4.76 -1.52
C ASP A 138 -7.10 3.41 -1.22
N TYR A 139 -7.05 2.44 -2.13
CA TYR A 139 -7.80 1.19 -1.97
C TYR A 139 -6.93 -0.06 -1.76
N ALA A 140 -5.63 -0.01 -2.05
CA ALA A 140 -4.76 -1.19 -2.04
C ALA A 140 -3.75 -1.06 -0.91
N LEU A 141 -3.84 -1.96 0.06
CA LEU A 141 -3.07 -1.88 1.29
C LEU A 141 -2.70 -3.27 1.81
N LEU A 142 -1.64 -3.29 2.60
CA LEU A 142 -1.35 -4.37 3.54
C LEU A 142 -1.96 -4.00 4.89
N CYS A 143 -2.35 -4.99 5.69
CA CYS A 143 -2.89 -4.75 7.02
C CYS A 143 -2.32 -5.71 8.06
N GLN A 144 -2.25 -5.22 9.30
CA GLN A 144 -2.04 -6.06 10.48
C GLN A 144 -3.38 -6.20 11.16
N LEU A 145 -3.78 -7.45 11.38
CA LEU A 145 -4.98 -7.79 12.12
C LEU A 145 -4.57 -8.29 13.49
N ASP A 146 -5.47 -8.15 14.46
CA ASP A 146 -5.30 -8.73 15.78
C ASP A 146 -5.11 -10.25 15.69
N ASN A 147 -4.42 -10.80 16.69
CA ASN A 147 -4.13 -12.24 16.82
C ASN A 147 -3.49 -12.89 15.59
N SER A 148 -2.92 -12.09 14.69
CA SER A 148 -2.20 -12.53 13.50
C SER A 148 -0.70 -12.46 13.77
N PRO A 149 0.13 -13.28 13.09
CA PRO A 149 1.57 -13.13 13.16
C PRO A 149 1.98 -11.67 12.90
N ALA A 150 3.00 -11.20 13.61
CA ALA A 150 3.58 -9.90 13.33
C ALA A 150 4.14 -9.87 11.90
N MET A 151 4.22 -8.69 11.31
CA MET A 151 4.96 -8.47 10.07
C MET A 151 6.40 -9.02 10.20
N PRO A 152 6.96 -9.62 9.13
CA PRO A 152 8.27 -10.25 9.18
C PRO A 152 9.36 -9.22 9.48
N ALA A 153 10.51 -9.72 9.93
CA ALA A 153 11.62 -8.87 10.39
C ALA A 153 12.20 -7.96 9.30
N ASP A 154 11.98 -8.28 8.02
CA ASP A 154 12.41 -7.48 6.86
C ASP A 154 11.35 -6.45 6.40
N PHE A 155 10.18 -6.40 7.03
CA PHE A 155 9.13 -5.43 6.72
C PHE A 155 9.48 -4.03 7.21
N LEU A 156 9.61 -3.08 6.28
CA LEU A 156 10.08 -1.71 6.52
C LEU A 156 11.39 -1.62 7.32
N ALA A 157 12.18 -2.70 7.32
CA ALA A 157 13.49 -2.73 7.93
C ALA A 157 14.51 -2.11 6.95
N PRO A 158 15.48 -1.31 7.42
CA PRO A 158 16.56 -0.84 6.55
C PRO A 158 17.28 -2.03 5.89
N SER A 159 17.45 -2.00 4.57
CA SER A 159 18.34 -2.95 3.91
C SER A 159 19.78 -2.61 4.32
N ALA A 160 20.58 -3.62 4.70
CA ALA A 160 22.01 -3.41 4.89
C ALA A 160 22.61 -2.96 3.54
N LEU A 161 23.13 -1.74 3.49
CA LEU A 161 23.85 -1.18 2.34
C LEU A 161 25.16 -1.92 2.07
#